data_AF-A0A8T0RSJ0-F1
#
_entry.id   AF-A0A8T0RSJ0-F1
#
_cell.length_a   1.000
_cell.length_b   1.000
_cell.length_c   1.000
_cell.angle_alpha   90.00
_cell.angle_beta   90.00
_cell.angle_gamma   90.00
#
_symmetry.space_group_name_H-M   'P 1'
#
loop_
_entity.id
_entity.type
_entity.pdbx_description
1 polymer ?
#
loop_
_entity_poly.entity_id
_entity_poly.type
_entity_poly.pdbx_seq_one_letter_code
_entity_poly.pdbx_strand_id
1 'polypeptide(L)'
;MASTVASLTTPATFAAADVVPRRKVSESIKKAEETCAEETASGECAAAWDEVEELSAAASHARDKLKENSDPLENYCKENPEADECRTYDN
;
A
#
# COMPACT_ATOMS: atom_id res chain seq x y z
N MET A 1 -13.27 -39.90 9.98
CA MET A 1 -12.26 -38.98 10.55
C MET A 1 -11.06 -38.95 9.62
N ALA A 2 -10.84 -37.82 8.93
CA ALA A 2 -9.55 -37.36 8.39
C ALA A 2 -9.82 -36.04 7.66
N SER A 3 -9.92 -34.94 8.42
CA SER A 3 -9.83 -33.60 7.85
C SER A 3 -8.36 -33.23 7.72
N THR A 4 -7.82 -33.29 6.51
CA THR A 4 -6.59 -32.58 6.17
C THR A 4 -6.96 -31.14 5.81
N VAL A 5 -6.74 -30.22 6.75
CA VAL A 5 -6.70 -28.78 6.47
C VAL A 5 -5.46 -28.51 5.62
N ALA A 6 -5.67 -28.26 4.33
CA ALA A 6 -4.60 -27.81 3.45
C ALA A 6 -4.14 -26.42 3.89
N SER A 7 -2.84 -26.31 4.13
CA SER A 7 -2.14 -25.11 4.54
C SER A 7 -2.59 -23.86 3.77
N LEU A 8 -2.93 -22.83 4.53
CA LEU A 8 -2.91 -21.44 4.06
C LEU A 8 -1.46 -21.10 3.68
N THR A 9 -1.08 -21.35 2.44
CA THR A 9 0.04 -20.66 1.81
C THR A 9 -0.36 -19.20 1.67
N THR A 10 -0.09 -18.42 2.72
CA THR A 10 -0.06 -16.97 2.64
C THR A 10 0.94 -16.61 1.54
N PRO A 11 0.51 -16.00 0.42
CA PRO A 11 1.45 -15.67 -0.63
C PRO A 11 2.34 -14.53 -0.15
N ALA A 12 3.61 -14.86 0.11
CA ALA A 12 4.69 -13.95 0.44
C ALA A 12 4.95 -12.87 -0.64
N THR A 13 4.21 -12.89 -1.75
CA THR A 13 4.30 -11.94 -2.85
C THR A 13 3.65 -10.59 -2.53
N PHE A 14 2.63 -10.52 -1.66
CA PHE A 14 2.00 -9.25 -1.30
C PHE A 14 2.87 -8.38 -0.38
N ALA A 15 3.61 -8.99 0.55
CA ALA A 15 4.53 -8.28 1.43
C ALA A 15 5.74 -7.72 0.66
N ALA A 16 6.21 -8.38 -0.40
CA ALA A 16 7.35 -7.89 -1.17
C ALA A 16 7.05 -6.58 -1.92
N ALA A 17 5.81 -6.40 -2.38
CA ALA A 17 5.39 -5.24 -3.17
C ALA A 17 5.23 -3.96 -2.34
N ASP A 18 4.84 -4.04 -1.06
CA ASP A 18 4.76 -2.88 -0.16
C ASP A 18 6.11 -2.56 0.52
N VAL A 19 6.92 -3.59 0.78
CA VAL A 19 8.21 -3.46 1.47
C VAL A 19 9.28 -2.76 0.61
N VAL A 20 9.21 -2.84 -0.71
CA VAL A 20 10.19 -2.17 -1.60
C VAL A 20 9.98 -0.64 -1.64
N PRO A 21 8.77 -0.10 -1.89
CA PRO A 21 8.51 1.34 -1.83
C PRO A 21 8.80 1.94 -0.45
N ARG A 22 8.38 1.26 0.63
CA ARG A 22 8.57 1.78 1.99
C ARG A 22 10.03 1.90 2.41
N ARG A 23 10.89 0.96 2.00
CA ARG A 23 12.34 1.05 2.25
C ARG A 23 12.97 2.22 1.49
N LYS A 24 12.62 2.39 0.22
CA LYS A 24 13.11 3.50 -0.61
C LYS A 24 12.73 4.86 -0.04
N VAL A 25 11.48 5.02 0.42
CA VAL A 25 11.04 6.24 1.12
C VAL A 25 11.87 6.51 2.37
N SER A 26 12.16 5.48 3.18
CA SER A 26 12.98 5.67 4.39
C SER A 26 14.44 6.01 4.09
N GLU A 27 14.99 5.51 2.98
CA GLU A 27 16.35 5.84 2.51
C GLU A 27 16.41 7.26 1.94
N SER A 28 15.40 7.67 1.15
CA SER A 28 15.33 9.01 0.58
C SER A 28 15.12 10.09 1.64
N ILE A 29 14.36 9.81 2.71
CA ILE A 29 14.22 10.73 3.84
C ILE A 29 15.58 11.02 4.48
N LYS A 30 16.37 9.99 4.76
CA LYS A 30 17.72 10.19 5.35
C LYS A 30 18.63 10.99 4.43
N LYS A 31 18.60 10.69 3.12
CA LYS A 31 19.36 11.44 2.12
C LYS A 31 18.91 12.90 2.05
N ALA A 32 17.61 13.18 2.13
CA ALA A 32 17.10 14.54 2.17
C ALA A 32 17.53 15.26 3.45
N GLU A 33 17.45 14.62 4.62
CA GLU A 33 17.95 15.15 5.89
C GLU A 33 19.45 15.50 5.82
N GLU A 34 20.27 14.61 5.26
CA GLU A 34 21.71 14.84 5.05
C GLU A 34 21.99 15.98 4.06
N THR A 35 21.27 16.03 2.95
CA THR A 35 21.41 17.06 1.91
C THR A 35 20.99 18.44 2.43
N CYS A 36 20.00 18.48 3.31
CA CYS A 36 19.47 19.70 3.91
C CYS A 36 20.16 20.11 5.21
N ALA A 37 21.15 19.35 5.71
CA ALA A 37 21.75 19.56 7.02
C ALA A 37 22.49 20.90 7.14
N GLU A 38 23.10 21.37 6.05
CA GLU A 38 23.87 22.61 6.01
C GLU A 38 23.02 23.81 5.56
N GLU A 39 22.23 23.64 4.49
CA GLU A 39 21.47 24.73 3.86
C GLU A 39 20.05 24.27 3.50
N THR A 40 19.09 24.58 4.37
CA THR A 40 17.68 24.12 4.26
C THR A 40 16.89 24.78 3.13
N ALA A 41 17.36 25.91 2.59
CA ALA A 41 16.74 26.63 1.48
C ALA A 41 17.48 26.44 0.14
N SER A 42 18.45 25.52 0.09
CA SER A 42 19.16 25.21 -1.14
C SER A 42 18.25 24.50 -2.14
N GLY A 43 18.53 24.69 -3.44
CA GLY A 43 17.80 23.98 -4.50
C GLY A 43 18.01 22.46 -4.46
N GLU A 44 19.16 22.01 -3.96
CA GLU A 44 19.47 20.58 -3.77
C GLU A 44 18.67 19.98 -2.62
N CYS A 45 18.49 20.72 -1.51
CA CYS A 45 17.60 20.33 -0.43
C CYS A 45 16.14 20.20 -0.91
N ALA A 46 15.65 21.18 -1.68
CA ALA A 46 14.31 21.14 -2.26
C ALA A 46 14.14 19.92 -3.18
N ALA A 47 15.08 19.69 -4.11
CA ALA A 47 15.05 18.55 -5.01
C ALA A 47 15.09 17.19 -4.29
N ALA A 48 15.82 17.10 -3.17
CA ALA A 48 15.85 15.88 -2.36
C ALA A 48 14.50 15.61 -1.66
N TRP A 49 13.81 16.64 -1.20
CA TRP A 49 12.46 16.51 -0.64
C TRP A 49 11.40 16.24 -1.72
N ASP A 50 11.55 16.79 -2.92
CA ASP A 50 10.69 16.46 -4.07
C ASP A 50 10.79 14.94 -4.39
N GLU A 51 12.00 14.37 -4.36
CA GLU A 51 12.19 12.91 -4.53
C GLU A 51 11.46 12.10 -3.44
N VAL A 52 11.47 12.58 -2.18
CA VAL A 52 10.73 11.94 -1.07
C VAL A 52 9.23 12.02 -1.27
N GLU A 53 8.71 13.16 -1.74
CA GLU A 53 7.29 13.35 -2.01
C GLU A 53 6.80 12.33 -3.05
N GLU A 54 7.48 12.26 -4.20
CA GLU A 54 7.12 11.39 -5.30
C GLU A 54 7.17 9.90 -4.89
N LEU A 55 8.22 9.49 -4.17
CA LEU A 55 8.34 8.12 -3.67
C LEU A 55 7.24 7.78 -2.65
N SER A 56 6.87 8.73 -1.80
CA SER A 56 5.81 8.55 -0.80
C SER A 56 4.43 8.46 -1.46
N ALA A 57 4.18 9.29 -2.48
CA ALA A 57 2.97 9.24 -3.29
C ALA A 57 2.85 7.88 -4.00
N ALA A 58 3.91 7.42 -4.67
CA ALA A 58 3.95 6.12 -5.31
C ALA A 58 3.70 4.96 -4.31
N ALA A 59 4.28 5.03 -3.11
CA ALA A 59 4.06 4.04 -2.07
C ALA A 59 2.60 4.02 -1.57
N SER A 60 1.99 5.20 -1.37
CA SER A 60 0.57 5.30 -1.02
C SER A 60 -0.32 4.73 -2.11
N HIS A 61 -0.05 5.10 -3.37
CA HIS A 61 -0.81 4.62 -4.52
C HIS A 61 -0.74 3.10 -4.66
N ALA A 62 0.44 2.52 -4.42
CA ALA A 62 0.61 1.07 -4.39
C ALA A 62 -0.23 0.42 -3.28
N ARG A 63 -0.26 1.02 -2.08
CA ARG A 63 -1.09 0.53 -0.97
C ARG A 63 -2.58 0.64 -1.25
N ASP A 64 -3.04 1.69 -1.90
CA ASP A 64 -4.47 1.86 -2.20
C ASP A 64 -4.96 0.83 -3.21
N LYS A 65 -4.14 0.47 -4.20
CA LYS A 65 -4.44 -0.66 -5.12
C LYS A 65 -4.60 -2.00 -4.39
N LEU A 66 -3.91 -2.20 -3.26
CA LEU A 66 -4.08 -3.40 -2.45
C LEU A 66 -5.40 -3.40 -1.66
N LYS A 67 -6.02 -2.24 -1.45
CA LYS A 67 -7.28 -2.13 -0.71
C LYS A 67 -8.52 -2.42 -1.56
N GLU A 68 -8.44 -2.29 -2.89
CA GLU A 68 -9.57 -2.48 -3.82
C GLU A 68 -10.29 -3.84 -3.72
N ASN A 69 -9.68 -4.85 -3.10
CA ASN A 69 -10.33 -6.15 -2.85
C ASN A 69 -10.11 -6.63 -1.42
N SER A 70 -9.81 -5.70 -0.50
CA SER A 70 -9.49 -6.02 0.88
C SER A 70 -10.72 -6.20 1.78
N ASP A 71 -11.88 -5.67 1.37
CA ASP A 71 -13.12 -5.86 2.11
C ASP A 71 -13.69 -7.26 1.81
N PRO A 72 -13.72 -8.18 2.80
CA PRO A 72 -14.30 -9.49 2.61
C PRO A 72 -15.79 -9.43 2.26
N LEU A 73 -16.51 -8.39 2.71
CA LEU A 73 -17.93 -8.25 2.45
C LEU A 73 -18.19 -7.90 0.98
N GLU A 74 -17.42 -6.97 0.38
CA GLU A 74 -17.53 -6.68 -1.05
C GLU A 74 -17.32 -7.94 -1.90
N ASN A 75 -16.29 -8.75 -1.59
CA ASN A 75 -16.02 -9.97 -2.33
C ASN A 75 -17.17 -10.98 -2.18
N TYR A 76 -17.74 -11.12 -0.98
CA TYR A 76 -18.91 -11.96 -0.75
C TYR A 76 -20.14 -11.47 -1.53
N CYS A 77 -20.38 -10.16 -1.56
CA CYS A 77 -21.51 -9.56 -2.26
C CYS A 77 -21.40 -9.60 -3.79
N LYS A 78 -20.18 -9.64 -4.35
CA LYS A 78 -19.96 -9.89 -5.79
C LYS A 78 -20.47 -11.27 -6.22
N GLU A 79 -20.33 -12.27 -5.35
CA GLU A 79 -20.73 -13.66 -5.64
C GLU A 79 -22.17 -13.97 -5.18
N ASN A 80 -22.69 -13.23 -4.19
CA ASN A 80 -24.00 -13.44 -3.58
C ASN A 80 -24.79 -12.11 -3.50
N PRO A 81 -25.18 -11.50 -4.63
CA PRO A 81 -25.85 -10.20 -4.67
C PRO A 81 -27.22 -10.19 -3.98
N GLU A 82 -27.86 -11.35 -3.85
CA GLU A 82 -29.15 -11.53 -3.20
C GLU A 82 -29.08 -11.71 -1.68
N ALA A 83 -27.89 -11.87 -1.10
CA ALA A 83 -27.72 -12.01 0.34
C ALA A 83 -28.25 -10.76 1.06
N ASP A 84 -28.80 -10.96 2.26
CA ASP A 84 -29.42 -9.88 3.05
C ASP A 84 -28.41 -8.76 3.36
N GLU A 85 -27.13 -9.10 3.52
CA GLU A 85 -26.04 -8.17 3.75
C GLU A 85 -25.61 -7.38 2.50
N CYS A 86 -26.03 -7.83 1.31
CA CYS A 86 -25.55 -7.33 0.00
C CYS A 86 -26.64 -6.61 -0.80
N ARG A 87 -27.88 -6.65 -0.32
CA ARG A 87 -29.03 -6.05 -0.97
C ARG A 87 -28.94 -4.52 -0.93
N THR A 88 -28.61 -3.93 -2.07
CA THR A 88 -28.59 -2.47 -2.28
C THR A 88 -29.83 -2.03 -3.06
N TYR A 89 -30.39 -0.86 -2.71
CA TYR A 89 -31.57 -0.29 -3.37
C TYR A 89 -31.19 1.06 -3.98
N ASP A 90 -31.34 1.21 -5.30
CA ASP A 90 -31.24 2.52 -5.96
C ASP A 90 -32.46 3.37 -5.57
N ASN A 91 -32.21 4.60 -5.06
CA ASN A 91 -33.23 5.60 -4.76
C ASN A 91 -33.18 6.75 -5.76
#